data_AF-A0AAU9VAB3-F1
#
_entry.id   AF-A0AAU9VAB3-F1
#
_cell.length_a   1.000
_cell.length_b   1.000
_cell.length_c   1.000
_cell.angle_alpha   90.00
_cell.angle_beta   90.00
_cell.angle_gamma   90.00
#
_symmetry.space_group_name_H-M   'P 1'
#
loop_
_entity.id
_entity.type
_entity.pdbx_description
1 polymer ?
#
loop_
_entity_poly.entity_id
_entity_poly.type
_entity_poly.pdbx_seq_one_letter_code
_entity_poly.pdbx_strand_id
1 'polypeptide(L)'
;MLAVWLEDMNKKDVPISQDIICAKAISLYEERQASGFKAAKDRLTLLLGGNATGDFKLKPLLVYQSETLCAMRGTDKDSLPVVWRSNRKAWVTREVKLSCMNGVWRKPLA
;
A
#
# COMPACT_ATOMS: atom_id res chain seq x y z
N MET A 1 -15.27 -4.30 5.57
CA MET A 1 -16.23 -3.25 5.97
C MET A 1 -17.32 -3.82 6.86
N LEU A 2 -18.17 -4.76 6.41
CA LEU A 2 -19.15 -5.44 7.28
C LEU A 2 -18.50 -6.30 8.37
N ALA A 3 -17.55 -7.18 8.02
CA ALA A 3 -16.88 -8.06 8.99
C ALA A 3 -16.15 -7.28 10.09
N VAL A 4 -15.37 -6.26 9.72
CA VAL A 4 -14.67 -5.37 10.67
C VAL A 4 -15.65 -4.64 11.59
N TRP A 5 -16.81 -4.22 11.05
CA TRP A 5 -17.84 -3.57 11.84
C TRP A 5 -18.54 -4.53 12.81
N LEU A 6 -18.79 -5.77 12.39
CA LEU A 6 -19.32 -6.83 13.26
C LEU A 6 -18.36 -7.14 14.42
N GLU A 7 -17.05 -7.24 14.14
CA GLU A 7 -16.02 -7.45 15.16
C GLU A 7 -15.96 -6.30 16.18
N ASP A 8 -16.05 -5.05 15.71
CA ASP A 8 -16.06 -3.86 16.56
C ASP A 8 -17.31 -3.79 17.46
N MET A 9 -18.48 -4.15 16.92
CA MET A 9 -19.72 -4.21 17.69
C MET A 9 -19.71 -5.34 18.71
N ASN A 10 -19.18 -6.51 18.35
CA ASN A 10 -18.99 -7.64 19.25
C ASN A 10 -18.03 -7.29 20.39
N LYS A 11 -16.94 -6.56 20.10
CA LYS A 11 -16.00 -6.08 21.12
C LYS A 11 -16.61 -5.05 22.08
N LYS A 12 -17.61 -4.29 21.63
CA LYS A 12 -18.33 -3.29 22.41
C LYS A 12 -19.54 -3.87 23.16
N ASP A 13 -19.74 -5.19 23.07
CA ASP A 13 -20.86 -5.91 23.67
C ASP A 13 -22.23 -5.33 23.27
N VAL A 14 -22.31 -4.84 22.03
CA VAL A 14 -23.54 -4.27 21.49
C VAL A 14 -24.37 -5.42 20.91
N PRO A 15 -25.64 -5.59 21.32
CA PRO A 15 -26.49 -6.64 20.77
C PRO A 15 -26.78 -6.41 19.28
N ILE A 16 -26.39 -7.37 18.45
CA ILE A 16 -26.52 -7.30 16.99
C ILE A 16 -27.73 -8.13 16.56
N SER A 17 -28.83 -7.45 16.21
CA SER A 17 -30.01 -8.09 15.59
C SER A 17 -29.87 -8.16 14.07
N GLN A 18 -30.67 -9.04 13.44
CA GLN A 18 -30.70 -9.17 11.99
C GLN A 18 -31.05 -7.85 11.30
N ASP A 19 -31.96 -7.06 11.87
CA ASP A 19 -32.38 -5.78 11.30
C ASP A 19 -31.23 -4.76 11.25
N ILE A 20 -30.41 -4.73 12.29
CA ILE A 20 -29.23 -3.87 12.39
C ILE A 20 -28.17 -4.27 11.35
N ILE A 21 -27.96 -5.58 11.15
CA ILE A 21 -27.05 -6.09 10.12
C ILE A 21 -27.54 -5.73 8.73
N CYS A 22 -28.83 -5.96 8.44
CA CYS A 22 -29.46 -5.64 7.17
C CYS A 22 -29.35 -4.14 6.85
N ALA A 23 -29.68 -3.28 7.81
CA ALA A 23 -29.56 -1.83 7.65
C ALA A 23 -28.12 -1.40 7.34
N LYS A 24 -27.13 -1.97 8.03
CA LYS A 24 -25.72 -1.67 7.78
C LYS A 24 -25.24 -2.18 6.42
N ALA A 25 -25.70 -3.35 6.00
CA ALA A 25 -25.36 -3.92 4.70
C ALA A 25 -25.93 -3.09 3.55
N ILE A 26 -27.18 -2.64 3.68
CA ILE A 26 -27.83 -1.75 2.70
C ILE A 26 -27.10 -0.42 2.63
N SER A 27 -26.79 0.21 3.76
CA SER A 27 -26.08 1.51 3.75
C SER A 27 -24.72 1.42 3.06
N LEU A 28 -23.97 0.34 3.30
CA LEU A 28 -22.67 0.10 2.64
C LEU A 28 -22.81 -0.20 1.14
N TYR A 29 -23.93 -0.80 0.72
CA TYR A 29 -24.23 -1.02 -0.69
C TYR A 29 -24.60 0.28 -1.39
N GLU A 30 -25.45 1.10 -0.78
CA GLU A 30 -25.82 2.42 -1.28
C GLU A 30 -24.63 3.37 -1.34
N GLU A 31 -23.79 3.41 -0.30
CA GLU A 31 -22.53 4.15 -0.30
C GLU A 31 -21.63 3.75 -1.48
N ARG A 32 -21.58 2.46 -1.84
CA ARG A 32 -20.79 1.97 -2.98
C ARG A 32 -21.40 2.31 -4.34
N GLN A 33 -22.72 2.42 -4.41
CA GLN A 33 -23.48 2.72 -5.63
C GLN A 33 -23.63 4.23 -5.88
N ALA A 34 -23.45 5.07 -4.85
CA ALA A 34 -23.52 6.52 -4.98
C ALA A 34 -22.47 7.03 -5.98
N SER A 35 -22.88 7.93 -6.88
CA SER A 35 -22.10 8.44 -8.01
C SER A 35 -20.85 9.28 -7.65
N GLY A 36 -20.54 9.40 -6.35
CA GLY A 36 -19.32 10.01 -5.81
C GLY A 36 -18.37 9.02 -5.13
N PHE A 37 -18.74 7.75 -4.99
CA PHE A 37 -17.89 6.75 -4.35
C PHE A 37 -16.76 6.32 -5.27
N LYS A 38 -15.65 7.04 -5.16
CA LYS A 38 -14.40 6.66 -5.80
C LYS A 38 -13.61 5.84 -4.79
N ALA A 39 -13.60 4.52 -4.98
CA ALA A 39 -12.70 3.65 -4.23
C ALA A 39 -11.29 4.27 -4.27
N ALA A 40 -10.66 4.41 -3.10
CA ALA A 40 -9.31 4.94 -3.02
C ALA A 40 -8.42 4.11 -3.96
N LYS A 41 -7.88 4.75 -5.00
CA LYS A 41 -6.96 4.07 -5.92
C LYS A 41 -5.69 3.78 -5.14
N ASP A 42 -5.57 2.55 -4.68
CA ASP A 42 -4.34 2.09 -4.06
C ASP A 42 -3.29 1.92 -5.15
N ARG A 43 -2.24 2.74 -5.11
CA ARG A 43 -1.18 2.73 -6.11
C ARG A 43 0.13 2.29 -5.47
N LEU A 44 0.72 1.25 -6.04
CA LEU A 44 2.03 0.71 -5.71
C LEU A 44 2.86 0.69 -7.00
N THR A 45 4.03 1.32 -6.99
CA THR A 45 4.92 1.38 -8.15
C THR A 45 6.19 0.62 -7.88
N LEU A 46 6.53 -0.35 -8.74
CA LEU A 46 7.78 -1.09 -8.70
C LEU A 46 8.69 -0.61 -9.84
N LEU A 47 9.88 -0.14 -9.50
CA LEU A 47 10.93 0.19 -10.44
C LEU A 47 12.00 -0.90 -10.41
N LEU A 48 12.23 -1.49 -11.59
CA LEU A 48 13.27 -2.46 -11.84
C LEU A 48 14.37 -1.82 -12.68
N GLY A 49 15.59 -2.35 -12.57
CA GLY A 49 16.69 -1.94 -13.42
C GLY A 49 17.78 -3.00 -13.49
N GLY A 50 18.49 -2.99 -14.59
CA GLY A 50 19.64 -3.85 -14.86
C GLY A 50 20.39 -3.34 -16.07
N ASN A 51 21.54 -3.95 -16.37
CA ASN A 51 22.26 -3.66 -17.61
C ASN A 51 21.68 -4.45 -18.80
N ALA A 52 22.02 -4.02 -20.02
CA ALA A 52 21.50 -4.61 -21.25
C ALA A 52 21.95 -6.07 -21.45
N THR A 53 23.13 -6.40 -20.94
CA THR A 53 23.73 -7.74 -20.97
C THR A 53 23.09 -8.71 -19.96
N GLY A 54 22.38 -8.20 -18.95
CA GLY A 54 21.59 -8.98 -17.99
C GLY A 54 22.37 -9.60 -16.83
N ASP A 55 23.69 -9.40 -16.79
CA ASP A 55 24.61 -9.83 -15.73
C ASP A 55 24.52 -8.95 -14.46
N PHE A 56 23.99 -7.73 -14.59
CA PHE A 56 23.79 -6.85 -13.45
C PHE A 56 22.32 -6.50 -13.26
N LYS A 57 21.79 -6.85 -12.08
CA LYS A 57 20.44 -6.50 -11.62
C LYS A 57 20.54 -5.60 -10.40
N LEU A 58 19.73 -4.55 -10.40
CA LEU A 58 19.71 -3.59 -9.31
C LEU A 58 18.60 -3.92 -8.32
N LYS A 59 18.81 -3.55 -7.05
CA LYS A 59 17.82 -3.81 -5.98
C LYS A 59 16.52 -3.08 -6.31
N PRO A 60 15.38 -3.77 -6.51
CA PRO A 60 14.13 -3.14 -6.92
C PRO A 60 13.71 -2.02 -5.96
N LEU A 61 13.14 -0.95 -6.51
CA LEU A 61 12.58 0.15 -5.71
C LEU A 61 11.05 0.04 -5.71
N LEU A 62 10.47 -0.06 -4.52
CA LEU A 62 9.03 -0.10 -4.30
C LEU A 62 8.55 1.22 -3.70
N VAL A 63 7.64 1.90 -4.39
CA VAL A 63 7.06 3.18 -3.97
C VAL A 63 5.57 3.03 -3.69
N TYR A 64 5.17 3.33 -2.46
CA TYR A 64 3.78 3.25 -2.02
C TYR A 64 3.23 4.61 -1.58
N GLN A 65 1.89 4.75 -1.50
CA GLN A 65 1.25 5.99 -1.07
C GLN A 65 1.50 6.35 0.40
N SER A 66 1.51 5.33 1.27
CA SER A 66 1.72 5.45 2.71
C SER A 66 3.10 4.94 3.10
N GLU A 67 3.57 5.33 4.28
CA GLU A 67 4.81 4.81 4.84
C GLU A 67 4.69 3.33 5.20
N THR A 68 3.53 2.89 5.67
CA THR A 68 3.29 1.52 6.12
C THR A 68 1.98 1.00 5.54
N LEU A 69 2.05 -0.09 4.77
CA LEU A 69 0.87 -0.87 4.39
C LEU A 69 0.30 -1.55 5.63
N CYS A 70 -1.02 -1.65 5.73
CA CYS A 70 -1.64 -2.35 6.87
C CYS A 70 -1.18 -3.80 6.96
N ALA A 71 -0.99 -4.46 5.80
CA ALA A 71 -0.45 -5.82 5.70
C ALA A 71 1.04 -5.95 6.06
N MET A 72 1.78 -4.84 6.10
CA MET A 72 3.21 -4.80 6.46
C MET A 72 3.44 -4.14 7.83
N ARG A 73 2.40 -4.03 8.65
CA ARG A 73 2.51 -3.46 9.99
C ARG A 73 3.34 -4.41 10.86
N GLY A 74 4.41 -3.88 11.46
CA GLY A 74 5.33 -4.65 12.30
C GLY A 74 6.43 -5.39 11.52
N THR A 75 6.48 -5.24 10.20
CA THR A 75 7.58 -5.76 9.38
C THR A 75 8.72 -4.74 9.33
N ASP A 76 9.95 -5.20 9.54
CA ASP A 76 11.13 -4.40 9.24
C ASP A 76 11.25 -4.20 7.72
N LYS A 77 11.29 -2.94 7.29
CA LYS A 77 11.36 -2.60 5.86
C LYS A 77 12.77 -2.72 5.32
N ASP A 78 13.77 -2.59 6.19
CA ASP A 78 15.18 -2.66 5.80
C ASP A 78 15.61 -4.11 5.55
N SER A 79 14.94 -5.08 6.19
CA SER A 79 15.12 -6.50 5.92
C SER A 79 14.56 -6.95 4.56
N LEU A 80 13.80 -6.11 3.86
CA LEU A 80 13.21 -6.48 2.58
C LEU A 80 14.27 -6.50 1.46
N PRO A 81 14.14 -7.41 0.48
CA PRO A 81 14.99 -7.43 -0.70
C PRO A 81 14.68 -6.27 -1.68
N VAL A 82 13.87 -5.29 -1.27
CA VAL A 82 13.52 -4.10 -2.05
C VAL A 82 13.87 -2.83 -1.27
N VAL A 83 14.13 -1.74 -1.97
CA VAL A 83 14.21 -0.41 -1.37
C VAL A 83 12.78 0.10 -1.20
N TRP A 84 12.36 0.40 0.03
CA TRP A 84 11.03 0.94 0.31
C TRP A 84 11.04 2.48 0.35
N ARG A 85 10.07 3.11 -0.32
CA ARG A 85 9.82 4.56 -0.24
C ARG A 85 8.33 4.86 -0.21
N SER A 86 7.95 5.88 0.56
CA SER A 86 6.60 6.42 0.55
C SER A 86 6.53 7.76 -0.17
N ASN A 87 5.51 7.93 -0.98
CA ASN A 87 5.19 9.18 -1.67
C ASN A 87 3.68 9.28 -1.76
N ARG A 88 3.03 10.38 -1.37
CA ARG A 88 1.56 10.52 -1.43
C ARG A 88 0.96 10.24 -2.81
N LYS A 89 1.72 10.49 -3.89
CA LYS A 89 1.29 10.14 -5.26
C LYS A 89 1.71 8.73 -5.65
N ALA A 90 2.51 8.00 -4.90
CA ALA A 90 3.07 6.69 -5.27
C ALA A 90 3.73 6.71 -6.68
N TRP A 91 4.30 7.86 -7.05
CA TRP A 91 5.04 8.05 -8.30
C TRP A 91 6.54 8.01 -8.01
N VAL A 92 7.30 7.49 -8.96
CA VAL A 92 8.76 7.64 -8.97
C VAL A 92 9.05 9.06 -9.49
N THR A 93 9.27 10.00 -8.57
CA THR A 93 9.69 11.36 -8.91
C THR A 93 11.20 11.42 -9.12
N ARG A 94 11.69 12.56 -9.64
CA ARG A 94 13.14 12.80 -9.77
C ARG A 94 13.84 12.71 -8.42
N GLU A 95 13.27 13.24 -7.34
CA GLU A 95 13.89 13.15 -6.00
C GLU A 95 13.94 11.71 -5.50
N VAL A 96 12.84 10.96 -5.64
CA VAL A 96 12.78 9.54 -5.24
C VAL A 96 13.81 8.72 -6.03
N LYS A 97 13.90 8.95 -7.35
CA LYS A 97 14.88 8.30 -8.22
C LYS A 97 16.31 8.64 -7.81
N LEU A 98 16.64 9.92 -7.65
CA LEU A 98 18.00 10.37 -7.31
C LEU A 98 18.44 9.94 -5.91
N SER A 99 17.57 10.08 -4.91
CA SER A 99 17.85 9.63 -3.54
C SER A 99 18.15 8.13 -3.50
N CYS A 100 17.37 7.32 -4.21
CA CYS A 100 17.61 5.88 -4.27
C CYS A 100 18.88 5.57 -5.06
N MET A 101 19.12 6.25 -6.18
CA MET A 101 20.31 6.05 -7.00
C MET A 101 21.62 6.34 -6.24
N ASN A 102 21.63 7.39 -5.42
CA ASN A 102 22.81 7.80 -4.67
C ASN A 102 23.12 6.91 -3.46
N GLY A 103 22.09 6.30 -2.84
CA GLY A 103 22.27 5.46 -1.64
C GLY A 103 22.42 3.96 -1.92
N VAL A 104 21.91 3.44 -3.05
CA VAL A 104 21.81 1.99 -3.29
C VAL A 104 22.33 1.54 -4.67
N TRP A 105 22.39 2.43 -5.67
CA TRP A 105 22.65 2.05 -7.08
C TRP A 105 24.02 2.47 -7.61
N ARG A 106 24.85 3.16 -6.81
CA ARG A 106 26.29 3.30 -7.08
C ARG A 106 27.05 2.22 -6.31
N LYS A 107 27.48 1.15 -6.99
CA LYS A 107 28.76 0.53 -6.63
C LYS A 107 29.84 1.05 -7.57
N PRO A 108 31.09 1.18 -7.10
CA PRO A 108 32.20 1.68 -7.92
C PRO A 108 32.38 0.74 -9.10
N LEU A 109 32.59 1.30 -10.28
CA LEU A 109 33.23 0.58 -11.37
C LEU A 109 34.64 0.26 -10.87
N ALA A 110 34.90 -1.02 -10.58
CA ALA A 110 36.25 -1.56 -10.51
C ALA A 110 36.54 -2.24 -11.85
#